data_AF-A0A552ZMT0-F1
#
_entry.id   AF-A0A552ZMT0-F1
#
_cell.length_a   1.000
_cell.length_b   1.000
_cell.length_c   1.000
_cell.angle_alpha   90.00
_cell.angle_beta   90.00
_cell.angle_gamma   90.00
#
_symmetry.space_group_name_H-M   'P 1'
#
loop_
_entity.id
_entity.type
_entity.pdbx_description
1 polymer ?
#
loop_
_entity_poly.entity_id
_entity_poly.type
_entity_poly.pdbx_seq_one_letter_code
_entity_poly.pdbx_strand_id
1 'polypeptide(L)'
;MRSERLPVGSQNTVMRLIRFALANIRRRPERFVLSVLGIALAIACVTVVRTVSASFAMTGEDSVTDVLNGGALWVVPAAGVHYDPDVEALVANGPAPVIDIPSGWTATRTLSGVTDVAGHPVSLRGSTDVADGQAAVAPGAAQRLGLADGDRVTIGGQSLQVRVGGGGQSVAVSEGLAETIVGQQGWWVVSAPAGSEKRRDLAQTFGAEVGLPATADPSVQPDPQGRGLIYDTVGGNGPLTFEQKFSALFSGKVTGSTLGLISTIGLVLGFVIAVSSFLASVAERRREFGIMSSIGLADEVLYFFLVESAVVFVAAYVLGIAAAGIAVALVIPGIATVTAWLQGIAMTAMFLPAMAIVGALVPVHRLLQQRPVELLGAR
;
A
#
# COMPACT_ATOMS: atom_id res chain seq x y z
N MET A 1 -19.69 -51.50 -32.62
CA MET A 1 -20.63 -50.41 -32.31
C MET A 1 -19.81 -49.23 -31.79
N ARG A 2 -19.71 -48.15 -32.59
CA ARG A 2 -18.99 -46.92 -32.23
C ARG A 2 -19.81 -46.16 -31.21
N SER A 3 -19.21 -45.80 -30.07
CA SER A 3 -19.78 -44.85 -29.13
C SER A 3 -19.84 -43.47 -29.80
N GLU A 4 -21.04 -42.94 -29.96
CA GLU A 4 -21.27 -41.56 -30.36
C GLU A 4 -20.75 -40.66 -29.23
N ARG A 5 -19.62 -39.98 -29.48
CA ARG A 5 -19.18 -38.86 -28.64
C ARG A 5 -20.16 -37.71 -28.88
N LEU A 6 -20.93 -37.37 -27.85
CA LEU A 6 -21.74 -36.15 -27.81
C LEU A 6 -20.85 -34.93 -28.14
N PRO A 7 -21.30 -34.00 -28.99
CA PRO A 7 -20.56 -32.77 -29.25
C PRO A 7 -20.66 -31.86 -28.03
N VAL A 8 -19.63 -31.88 -27.18
CA VAL A 8 -19.51 -30.98 -26.03
C VAL A 8 -19.03 -29.61 -26.53
N GLY A 9 -19.98 -28.75 -26.92
CA GLY A 9 -19.70 -27.32 -27.01
C GLY A 9 -19.47 -26.77 -25.61
N SER A 10 -18.21 -26.54 -25.23
CA SER A 10 -17.82 -26.18 -23.84
C SER A 10 -18.55 -24.94 -23.29
N GLN A 11 -18.90 -23.98 -24.15
CA GLN A 11 -19.70 -22.79 -23.77
C GLN A 11 -21.11 -23.13 -23.25
N ASN A 12 -21.76 -24.15 -23.80
CA ASN A 12 -23.12 -24.52 -23.40
C ASN A 12 -23.16 -25.25 -22.07
N THR A 13 -22.10 -26.00 -21.73
CA THR A 13 -22.01 -26.73 -20.46
C THR A 13 -21.80 -25.76 -19.29
N VAL A 14 -20.85 -24.83 -19.41
CA VAL A 14 -20.58 -23.83 -18.36
C VAL A 14 -21.80 -22.94 -18.11
N MET A 15 -22.47 -22.48 -19.17
CA MET A 15 -23.69 -21.68 -19.04
C MET A 15 -24.84 -22.45 -18.38
N ARG A 16 -24.98 -23.76 -18.64
CA ARG A 16 -25.98 -24.61 -17.95
C ARG A 16 -25.65 -24.77 -16.48
N LEU A 17 -24.38 -24.98 -16.13
CA LEU A 17 -23.91 -25.06 -14.75
C LEU A 17 -24.17 -23.76 -13.99
N ILE A 18 -23.87 -22.61 -14.60
CA ILE A 18 -24.12 -21.28 -14.01
C ILE A 18 -25.63 -21.04 -13.80
N ARG A 19 -26.48 -21.33 -14.80
CA ARG A 19 -27.94 -21.19 -14.65
C ARG A 19 -28.49 -22.09 -13.56
N PHE A 20 -27.97 -23.31 -13.44
CA PHE A 20 -28.36 -24.24 -12.37
C PHE A 20 -27.96 -23.68 -11.00
N ALA A 21 -26.72 -23.22 -10.85
CA ALA A 21 -26.26 -22.56 -9.62
C ALA A 21 -27.13 -21.35 -9.24
N LEU A 22 -27.43 -20.46 -10.19
CA LEU A 22 -28.31 -19.31 -9.99
C LEU A 22 -29.73 -19.69 -9.57
N ALA A 23 -30.31 -20.72 -10.21
CA ALA A 23 -31.62 -21.23 -9.85
C ALA A 23 -31.65 -21.80 -8.43
N ASN A 24 -30.55 -22.42 -8.00
CA ASN A 24 -30.40 -22.97 -6.67
C ASN A 24 -30.26 -21.88 -5.59
N ILE A 25 -29.43 -20.86 -5.86
CA ILE A 25 -29.26 -19.68 -4.99
C ILE A 25 -30.60 -18.99 -4.72
N ARG A 26 -31.45 -18.84 -5.74
CA ARG A 26 -32.78 -18.23 -5.62
C ARG A 26 -33.73 -18.98 -4.67
N ARG A 27 -33.53 -20.28 -4.44
CA ARG A 27 -34.38 -21.09 -3.56
C ARG A 27 -34.08 -20.87 -2.08
N ARG A 28 -32.86 -20.44 -1.72
CA ARG A 28 -32.43 -20.19 -0.33
C ARG A 28 -31.51 -18.96 -0.25
N PRO A 29 -32.05 -17.74 -0.43
CA PRO A 29 -31.25 -16.53 -0.58
C PRO A 29 -30.50 -16.13 0.70
N GLU A 30 -31.05 -16.41 1.89
CA GLU A 30 -30.49 -15.99 3.17
C GLU A 30 -29.05 -16.51 3.40
N ARG A 31 -28.81 -17.79 3.07
CA ARG A 31 -27.50 -18.44 3.25
C ARG A 31 -26.48 -17.95 2.24
N PHE A 32 -26.92 -17.78 1.00
CA PHE A 32 -26.10 -17.20 -0.05
C PHE A 32 -25.65 -15.80 0.36
N VAL A 33 -26.57 -14.96 0.84
CA VAL A 33 -26.27 -13.61 1.32
C VAL A 33 -25.31 -13.67 2.50
N LEU A 34 -25.52 -14.55 3.48
CA LEU A 34 -24.64 -14.66 4.65
C LEU A 34 -23.20 -15.07 4.26
N SER A 35 -23.04 -16.06 3.37
CA SER A 35 -21.73 -16.46 2.85
C SER A 35 -21.06 -15.34 2.06
N VAL A 36 -21.82 -14.70 1.16
CA VAL A 36 -21.31 -13.59 0.34
C VAL A 36 -20.88 -12.43 1.24
N LEU A 37 -21.66 -12.05 2.24
CA LEU A 37 -21.32 -10.97 3.16
C LEU A 37 -20.12 -11.32 4.05
N GLY A 38 -20.03 -12.54 4.57
CA GLY A 38 -18.88 -12.97 5.37
C GLY A 38 -17.57 -12.95 4.58
N ILE A 39 -17.58 -13.50 3.37
CA ILE A 39 -16.42 -13.50 2.48
C ILE A 39 -16.11 -12.07 2.00
N ALA A 40 -17.13 -11.29 1.65
CA ALA A 40 -16.96 -9.90 1.22
C ALA A 40 -16.37 -9.03 2.34
N LEU A 41 -16.77 -9.24 3.59
CA LEU A 41 -16.19 -8.55 4.75
C LEU A 41 -14.70 -8.89 4.90
N ALA A 42 -14.34 -10.17 4.85
CA ALA A 42 -12.94 -10.59 4.91
C ALA A 42 -12.10 -9.96 3.79
N ILE A 43 -12.62 -10.01 2.55
CA ILE A 43 -11.98 -9.39 1.38
C ILE A 43 -11.88 -7.88 1.55
N ALA A 44 -12.94 -7.22 2.03
CA ALA A 44 -12.96 -5.78 2.23
C ALA A 44 -11.91 -5.36 3.26
N CYS A 45 -11.87 -6.00 4.42
CA CYS A 45 -10.90 -5.74 5.47
C CYS A 45 -9.46 -5.84 4.94
N VAL A 46 -9.11 -6.98 4.30
CA VAL A 46 -7.76 -7.18 3.76
C VAL A 46 -7.45 -6.17 2.67
N THR A 47 -8.39 -5.91 1.76
CA THR A 47 -8.19 -4.97 0.65
C THR A 47 -7.98 -3.55 1.15
N VAL A 48 -8.74 -3.10 2.17
CA VAL A 48 -8.55 -1.79 2.80
C VAL A 48 -7.13 -1.67 3.33
N VAL A 49 -6.68 -2.63 4.16
CA VAL A 49 -5.33 -2.55 4.75
C VAL A 49 -4.24 -2.64 3.70
N ARG A 50 -4.38 -3.50 2.68
CA ARG A 50 -3.40 -3.60 1.60
C ARG A 50 -3.34 -2.34 0.75
N THR A 51 -4.48 -1.72 0.46
CA THR A 51 -4.56 -0.45 -0.26
C THR A 51 -3.89 0.65 0.54
N VAL A 52 -4.27 0.82 1.81
CA VAL A 52 -3.66 1.85 2.69
C VAL A 52 -2.17 1.59 2.88
N SER A 53 -1.75 0.33 3.07
CA SER A 53 -0.34 -0.03 3.22
C SER A 53 0.46 0.30 1.96
N ALA A 54 -0.07 0.01 0.77
CA ALA A 54 0.53 0.35 -0.52
C ALA A 54 0.62 1.87 -0.74
N SER A 55 -0.45 2.60 -0.41
CA SER A 55 -0.50 4.06 -0.43
C SER A 55 0.62 4.67 0.43
N PHE A 56 0.74 4.25 1.69
CA PHE A 56 1.80 4.71 2.59
C PHE A 56 3.20 4.32 2.10
N ALA A 57 3.35 3.13 1.48
CA ALA A 57 4.61 2.72 0.87
C ALA A 57 5.04 3.69 -0.24
N MET A 58 4.12 3.99 -1.17
CA MET A 58 4.37 4.95 -2.26
C MET A 58 4.69 6.34 -1.72
N THR A 59 3.93 6.81 -0.72
CA THR A 59 4.23 8.09 -0.04
C THR A 59 5.64 8.11 0.57
N GLY A 60 6.07 7.02 1.21
CA GLY A 60 7.42 6.91 1.74
C GLY A 60 8.50 6.98 0.65
N GLU A 61 8.30 6.24 -0.44
CA GLU A 61 9.21 6.22 -1.60
C GLU A 61 9.32 7.59 -2.29
N ASP A 62 8.17 8.20 -2.59
CA ASP A 62 8.07 9.51 -3.22
C ASP A 62 8.69 10.59 -2.33
N SER A 63 8.45 10.54 -1.01
CA SER A 63 9.00 11.52 -0.07
C SER A 63 10.53 11.50 -0.03
N VAL A 64 11.13 10.30 -0.09
CA VAL A 64 12.59 10.16 -0.10
C VAL A 64 13.15 10.53 -1.47
N THR A 65 12.50 10.14 -2.56
CA THR A 65 12.94 10.51 -3.91
C THR A 65 12.96 12.03 -4.11
N ASP A 66 11.93 12.71 -3.60
CA ASP A 66 11.83 14.18 -3.57
C ASP A 66 12.95 14.83 -2.75
N VAL A 67 13.34 14.24 -1.62
CA VAL A 67 14.45 14.73 -0.80
C VAL A 67 15.80 14.47 -1.46
N LEU A 68 16.04 13.25 -1.93
CA LEU A 68 17.34 12.82 -2.43
C LEU A 68 17.69 13.45 -3.77
N ASN A 69 16.72 13.63 -4.67
CA ASN A 69 16.95 14.16 -6.02
C ASN A 69 18.18 13.54 -6.74
N GLY A 70 18.40 12.23 -6.54
CA GLY A 70 19.54 11.48 -7.09
C GLY A 70 20.86 11.55 -6.29
N GLY A 71 20.88 12.19 -5.13
CA GLY A 71 22.03 12.22 -4.22
C GLY A 71 22.40 10.85 -3.66
N ALA A 72 23.69 10.64 -3.45
CA ALA A 72 24.25 9.36 -3.03
C ALA A 72 24.21 9.14 -1.50
N LEU A 73 24.21 10.23 -0.72
CA LEU A 73 24.12 10.20 0.73
C LEU A 73 23.13 11.26 1.23
N TRP A 74 22.42 10.93 2.31
CA TRP A 74 21.52 11.86 2.99
C TRP A 74 21.95 12.04 4.43
N VAL A 75 22.40 13.24 4.77
CA VAL A 75 22.91 13.58 6.11
C VAL A 75 21.80 14.29 6.89
N VAL A 76 21.25 13.59 7.86
CA VAL A 76 20.12 14.06 8.67
C VAL A 76 20.57 14.61 10.03
N PRO A 77 19.82 15.54 10.63
CA PRO A 77 20.14 16.09 11.94
C PRO A 77 20.04 15.04 13.05
N ALA A 78 20.65 15.31 14.21
CA ALA A 78 20.61 14.42 15.37
C ALA A 78 19.19 14.19 15.90
N ALA A 79 18.30 15.17 15.75
CA ALA A 79 16.87 15.03 16.05
C ALA A 79 16.10 14.23 14.99
N GLY A 80 16.75 13.87 13.88
CA GLY A 80 16.18 13.13 12.77
C GLY A 80 15.24 13.94 11.89
N VAL A 81 14.49 13.19 11.09
CA VAL A 81 13.48 13.71 10.16
C VAL A 81 12.19 12.96 10.40
N HIS A 82 11.06 13.60 10.14
CA HIS A 82 9.77 12.93 10.19
C HIS A 82 8.96 13.29 8.96
N TYR A 83 8.04 12.40 8.60
CA TYR A 83 7.01 12.73 7.63
C TYR A 83 5.85 13.37 8.37
N ASP A 84 5.49 14.58 7.94
CA ASP A 84 4.37 15.33 8.49
C ASP A 84 3.17 15.17 7.53
N PRO A 85 2.06 14.54 7.97
CA PRO A 85 0.89 14.30 7.13
C PRO A 85 0.10 15.57 6.79
N ASP A 86 0.23 16.65 7.56
CA ASP A 86 -0.51 17.91 7.31
C ASP A 86 0.09 18.69 6.14
N VAL A 87 1.42 18.57 5.96
CA VAL A 87 2.14 19.19 4.83
C VAL A 87 2.49 18.20 3.71
N GLU A 88 2.29 16.90 3.96
CA GLU A 88 2.57 15.78 3.05
C GLU A 88 4.04 15.65 2.61
N ALA A 89 5.00 15.99 3.49
CA ALA A 89 6.42 15.99 3.16
C ALA A 89 7.30 15.59 4.34
N LEU A 90 8.56 15.24 4.04
CA LEU A 90 9.60 15.08 5.06
C LEU A 90 10.06 16.46 5.58
N VAL A 91 10.13 16.57 6.90
CA VAL A 91 10.50 17.78 7.65
C VAL A 91 11.66 17.46 8.59
N ALA A 92 12.61 18.38 8.68
CA ALA A 92 13.74 18.26 9.60
C ALA A 92 13.32 18.57 11.03
N ASN A 93 13.77 17.76 12.00
CA ASN A 93 13.46 17.99 13.42
C ASN A 93 14.51 18.86 14.13
N GLY A 94 15.54 19.28 13.41
CA GLY A 94 16.68 19.96 14.01
C GLY A 94 17.60 20.57 12.97
N PRO A 95 18.63 21.31 13.44
CA PRO A 95 19.54 22.01 12.57
C PRO A 95 20.36 21.03 11.74
N ALA A 96 20.55 21.35 10.45
CA ALA A 96 21.41 20.55 9.58
C ALA A 96 22.80 20.36 10.22
N PRO A 97 23.38 19.15 10.21
CA PRO A 97 24.69 18.90 10.78
C PRO A 97 25.77 19.84 10.25
N VAL A 98 26.64 20.33 11.13
CA VAL A 98 27.81 21.11 10.73
C VAL A 98 28.89 20.15 10.24
N ILE A 99 29.15 20.17 8.94
CA ILE A 99 30.10 19.32 8.23
C ILE A 99 30.96 20.16 7.28
N ASP A 100 32.23 19.78 7.14
CA ASP A 100 33.12 20.33 6.12
C ASP A 100 33.12 19.39 4.92
N ILE A 101 32.73 19.89 3.75
CA ILE A 101 32.59 19.04 2.55
C ILE A 101 33.99 18.70 2.02
N PRO A 102 34.36 17.40 1.95
CA PRO A 102 35.68 17.00 1.47
C PRO A 102 35.88 17.32 -0.02
N SER A 103 37.14 17.38 -0.45
CA SER A 103 37.47 17.75 -1.84
C SER A 103 36.92 16.73 -2.84
N GLY A 104 36.34 17.23 -3.93
CA GLY A 104 35.73 16.40 -4.98
C GLY A 104 34.30 15.93 -4.68
N TRP A 105 33.80 16.12 -3.46
CA TRP A 105 32.39 15.90 -3.13
C TRP A 105 31.59 17.17 -3.39
N THR A 106 30.30 17.01 -3.67
CA THR A 106 29.35 18.13 -3.73
C THR A 106 28.22 17.85 -2.77
N ALA A 107 27.77 18.87 -2.05
CA ALA A 107 26.68 18.75 -1.10
C ALA A 107 25.75 19.95 -1.22
N THR A 108 24.46 19.67 -1.21
CA THR A 108 23.40 20.68 -1.21
C THR A 108 22.78 20.70 0.17
N ARG A 109 22.79 21.86 0.82
CA ARG A 109 22.05 22.07 2.06
C ARG A 109 20.61 22.37 1.71
N THR A 110 19.68 21.69 2.35
CA THR A 110 18.26 22.03 2.23
C THR A 110 17.75 22.41 3.60
N LEU A 111 17.48 23.71 3.79
CA LEU A 111 16.69 24.15 4.92
C LEU A 111 15.27 23.60 4.76
N SER A 112 14.70 23.09 5.85
CA SER A 112 13.40 22.41 5.82
C SER A 112 12.64 22.66 7.11
N GLY A 113 11.37 23.04 6.96
CA GLY A 113 10.46 23.26 8.07
C GLY A 113 9.02 23.39 7.57
N VAL A 114 8.13 23.82 8.45
CA VAL A 114 6.72 24.07 8.15
C VAL A 114 6.43 25.56 8.30
N THR A 115 5.64 26.11 7.39
CA THR A 115 5.11 27.47 7.51
C THR A 115 3.64 27.50 7.11
N ASP A 116 2.94 28.58 7.43
CA ASP A 116 1.56 28.79 7.01
C ASP A 116 1.52 29.66 5.75
N VAL A 117 0.73 29.24 4.76
CA VAL A 117 0.44 30.00 3.56
C VAL A 117 -1.07 30.05 3.38
N ALA A 118 -1.62 31.25 3.58
CA ALA A 118 -3.07 31.48 3.49
C ALA A 118 -3.92 30.54 4.36
N GLY A 119 -3.49 30.27 5.60
CA GLY A 119 -4.18 29.40 6.54
C GLY A 119 -3.99 27.91 6.29
N HIS A 120 -3.09 27.53 5.38
CA HIS A 120 -2.75 26.15 5.08
C HIS A 120 -1.29 25.89 5.46
N PRO A 121 -1.01 24.84 6.26
CA PRO A 121 0.36 24.45 6.56
C PRO A 121 1.01 23.91 5.29
N VAL A 122 2.25 24.32 5.03
CA VAL A 122 3.05 23.88 3.89
C VAL A 122 4.48 23.56 4.31
N SER A 123 5.07 22.57 3.66
CA SER A 123 6.49 22.28 3.79
C SER A 123 7.28 23.34 3.05
N LEU A 124 8.07 24.13 3.77
CA LEU A 124 8.96 25.13 3.19
C LEU A 124 10.38 24.55 3.08
N ARG A 125 11.00 24.73 1.90
CA ARG A 125 12.39 24.37 1.67
C ARG A 125 13.23 25.56 1.19
N GLY A 126 14.48 25.61 1.61
CA GLY A 126 15.48 26.52 1.04
C GLY A 126 16.11 25.92 -0.21
N SER A 127 16.30 26.73 -1.26
CA SER A 127 16.98 26.32 -2.49
C SER A 127 17.81 27.47 -3.05
N THR A 128 19.01 27.15 -3.54
CA THR A 128 19.88 28.09 -4.28
C THR A 128 19.40 28.35 -5.71
N ASP A 129 18.53 27.49 -6.24
CA ASP A 129 18.00 27.60 -7.60
C ASP A 129 16.78 28.55 -7.68
N VAL A 130 16.24 28.94 -6.53
CA VAL A 130 15.11 29.86 -6.43
C VAL A 130 15.61 31.27 -6.18
N ALA A 131 15.36 32.16 -7.14
CA ALA A 131 15.72 33.57 -7.03
C ALA A 131 14.89 34.29 -5.95
N ASP A 132 15.47 35.33 -5.36
CA ASP A 132 14.76 36.21 -4.44
C ASP A 132 13.48 36.77 -5.10
N GLY A 133 12.40 36.83 -4.32
CA GLY A 133 11.09 37.28 -4.81
C GLY A 133 10.31 36.21 -5.59
N GLN A 134 10.79 34.95 -5.65
CA GLN A 134 10.09 33.83 -6.25
C GLN A 134 9.86 32.70 -5.24
N ALA A 135 8.82 31.91 -5.50
CA ALA A 135 8.55 30.66 -4.81
C ALA A 135 8.35 29.56 -5.85
N ALA A 136 9.22 28.55 -5.84
CA ALA A 136 9.01 27.35 -6.63
C ALA A 136 8.04 26.43 -5.87
N VAL A 137 6.84 26.26 -6.39
CA VAL A 137 5.76 25.52 -5.74
C VAL A 137 5.59 24.19 -6.47
N ALA A 138 5.75 23.08 -5.75
CA ALA A 138 5.50 21.77 -6.33
C ALA A 138 4.03 21.65 -6.79
N PRO A 139 3.72 20.93 -7.90
CA PRO A 139 2.36 20.85 -8.43
C PRO A 139 1.30 20.39 -7.40
N GLY A 140 1.66 19.47 -6.50
CA GLY A 140 0.75 19.02 -5.43
C GLY A 140 0.43 20.13 -4.42
N ALA A 141 1.44 20.90 -4.02
CA ALA A 141 1.26 22.06 -3.16
C ALA A 141 0.46 23.16 -3.86
N ALA A 142 0.73 23.42 -5.14
CA ALA A 142 0.02 24.41 -5.93
C ALA A 142 -1.48 24.08 -6.02
N GLN A 143 -1.83 22.81 -6.29
CA GLN A 143 -3.22 22.37 -6.31
C GLN A 143 -3.91 22.53 -4.95
N ARG A 144 -3.23 22.17 -3.86
CA ARG A 144 -3.79 22.28 -2.49
C ARG A 144 -4.04 23.72 -2.08
N LEU A 145 -3.13 24.63 -2.47
CA LEU A 145 -3.20 26.06 -2.18
C LEU A 145 -4.07 26.83 -3.18
N GLY A 146 -4.50 26.21 -4.27
CA GLY A 146 -5.22 26.87 -5.36
C GLY A 146 -4.37 27.91 -6.11
N LEU A 147 -3.06 27.67 -6.23
CA LEU A 147 -2.11 28.54 -6.91
C LEU A 147 -1.82 28.05 -8.33
N ALA A 148 -1.66 28.99 -9.26
CA ALA A 148 -1.21 28.78 -10.62
C ALA A 148 0.16 29.42 -10.88
N ASP A 149 0.80 29.01 -11.96
CA ASP A 149 2.07 29.62 -12.40
C ASP A 149 1.88 31.12 -12.70
N GLY A 150 2.77 31.95 -12.15
CA GLY A 150 2.69 33.41 -12.27
C GLY A 150 1.85 34.12 -11.21
N ASP A 151 1.11 33.38 -10.36
CA ASP A 151 0.40 33.96 -9.22
C ASP A 151 1.36 34.61 -8.22
N ARG A 152 0.80 35.35 -7.24
CA ARG A 152 1.57 35.85 -6.11
C ARG A 152 1.09 35.22 -4.81
N VAL A 153 2.06 34.84 -3.99
CA VAL A 153 1.83 34.25 -2.67
C VAL A 153 2.62 35.03 -1.62
N THR A 154 2.08 35.16 -0.42
CA THR A 154 2.80 35.78 0.70
C THR A 154 3.38 34.71 1.60
N ILE A 155 4.70 34.67 1.73
CA ILE A 155 5.45 33.70 2.55
C ILE A 155 6.45 34.47 3.39
N GLY A 156 6.45 34.26 4.72
CA GLY A 156 7.32 35.02 5.64
C GLY A 156 7.13 36.55 5.55
N GLY A 157 5.93 37.01 5.19
CA GLY A 157 5.64 38.44 4.99
C GLY A 157 6.12 39.03 3.66
N GLN A 158 6.76 38.24 2.79
CA GLN A 158 7.21 38.68 1.46
C GLN A 158 6.25 38.21 0.36
N SER A 159 5.97 39.08 -0.61
CA SER A 159 5.16 38.72 -1.79
C SER A 159 6.06 38.13 -2.88
N LEU A 160 5.90 36.84 -3.13
CA LEU A 160 6.70 36.05 -4.06
C LEU A 160 5.89 35.70 -5.31
N GLN A 161 6.54 35.69 -6.47
CA GLN A 161 5.96 35.17 -7.70
C GLN A 161 6.04 33.63 -7.69
N VAL A 162 4.90 32.99 -7.87
CA VAL A 162 4.78 31.54 -7.93
C VAL A 162 5.35 31.04 -9.26
N ARG A 163 6.23 30.05 -9.16
CA ARG A 163 6.63 29.21 -10.28
C ARG A 163 6.24 27.76 -9.99
N VAL A 164 5.32 27.21 -10.75
CA VAL A 164 4.88 25.82 -10.53
C VAL A 164 5.82 24.86 -11.25
N GLY A 165 6.48 23.97 -10.51
CA GLY A 165 7.44 23.02 -11.07
C GLY A 165 8.09 22.12 -10.02
N GLY A 166 8.82 21.11 -10.50
CA GLY A 166 9.44 20.10 -9.64
C GLY A 166 8.50 18.94 -9.27
N GLY A 167 8.90 18.16 -8.26
CA GLY A 167 8.14 17.06 -7.69
C GLY A 167 7.74 17.35 -6.23
N GLY A 168 6.93 16.47 -5.65
CA GLY A 168 6.60 16.51 -4.22
C GLY A 168 5.48 17.48 -3.84
N GLN A 169 5.52 17.94 -2.59
CA GLN A 169 4.46 18.69 -1.89
C GLN A 169 5.01 19.94 -1.18
N SER A 170 6.25 20.34 -1.50
CA SER A 170 6.96 21.44 -0.85
C SER A 170 6.90 22.74 -1.65
N VAL A 171 7.09 23.85 -0.94
CA VAL A 171 7.34 25.18 -1.49
C VAL A 171 8.80 25.52 -1.25
N ALA A 172 9.58 25.71 -2.31
CA ALA A 172 10.95 26.14 -2.24
C ALA A 172 11.06 27.66 -2.42
N VAL A 173 11.84 28.31 -1.54
CA VAL A 173 12.16 29.74 -1.59
C VAL A 173 13.68 29.93 -1.55
N SER A 174 14.16 31.15 -1.74
CA SER A 174 15.58 31.44 -1.62
C SER A 174 16.10 31.07 -0.22
N GLU A 175 17.35 30.63 -0.12
CA GLU A 175 17.95 30.17 1.15
C GLU A 175 17.82 31.22 2.26
N GLY A 176 18.06 32.50 1.94
CA GLY A 176 17.95 33.59 2.91
C GLY A 176 16.54 33.71 3.48
N LEU A 177 15.50 33.65 2.63
CA LEU A 177 14.12 33.69 3.12
C LEU A 177 13.78 32.44 3.92
N ALA A 178 14.18 31.25 3.46
CA ALA A 178 13.97 30.01 4.20
C ALA A 178 14.60 30.08 5.60
N GLU A 179 15.84 30.57 5.72
CA GLU A 179 16.53 30.74 7.00
C GLU A 179 15.77 31.66 7.95
N THR A 180 15.15 32.74 7.46
CA THR A 180 14.34 33.62 8.31
C THR A 180 13.07 32.96 8.85
N ILE A 181 12.50 31.98 8.13
CA ILE A 181 11.22 31.37 8.47
C ILE A 181 11.42 30.10 9.28
N VAL A 182 12.29 29.19 8.82
CA VAL A 182 12.49 27.86 9.43
C VAL A 182 13.81 27.75 10.20
N GLY A 183 14.62 28.81 10.22
CA GLY A 183 15.90 28.84 10.90
C GLY A 183 16.92 27.91 10.25
N GLN A 184 17.73 27.25 11.07
CA GLN A 184 18.80 26.35 10.62
C GLN A 184 18.33 24.91 10.38
N GLN A 185 17.02 24.63 10.56
CA GLN A 185 16.46 23.30 10.42
C GLN A 185 16.66 22.79 9.00
N GLY A 186 17.17 21.57 8.84
CA GLY A 186 17.46 21.04 7.51
C GLY A 186 18.30 19.78 7.53
N TRP A 187 18.74 19.39 6.33
CA TRP A 187 19.61 18.25 6.08
C TRP A 187 20.57 18.57 4.94
N TRP A 188 21.48 17.64 4.66
CA TRP A 188 22.32 17.69 3.47
C TRP A 188 22.04 16.51 2.55
N VAL A 189 22.07 16.77 1.25
CA VAL A 189 22.13 15.74 0.22
C VAL A 189 23.49 15.84 -0.43
N VAL A 190 24.23 14.72 -0.44
CA VAL A 190 25.62 14.68 -0.91
C VAL A 190 25.70 13.81 -2.15
N SER A 191 26.34 14.34 -3.18
CA SER A 191 26.65 13.63 -4.41
C SER A 191 28.12 13.20 -4.39
N ALA A 192 28.35 11.95 -4.80
CA ALA A 192 29.67 11.37 -4.87
C ALA A 192 30.56 12.09 -5.91
N PRO A 193 31.89 12.01 -5.77
CA PRO A 193 32.81 12.47 -6.81
C PRO A 193 32.55 11.77 -8.14
N ALA A 194 32.77 12.48 -9.25
CA ALA A 194 32.54 11.96 -10.59
C ALA A 194 33.27 10.62 -10.81
N GLY A 195 32.54 9.62 -11.31
CA GLY A 195 33.04 8.26 -11.56
C GLY A 195 33.04 7.33 -10.33
N SER A 196 32.62 7.82 -9.16
CA SER A 196 32.50 7.03 -7.92
C SER A 196 31.05 6.79 -7.50
N GLU A 197 30.05 7.19 -8.30
CA GLU A 197 28.64 7.24 -7.93
C GLU A 197 28.03 5.89 -7.56
N LYS A 198 28.63 4.78 -8.01
CA LYS A 198 28.17 3.41 -7.74
C LYS A 198 29.01 2.67 -6.69
N ARG A 199 29.97 3.35 -6.07
CA ARG A 199 30.78 2.76 -5.01
C ARG A 199 29.92 2.48 -3.78
N ARG A 200 30.15 1.34 -3.15
CA ARG A 200 29.39 0.90 -1.96
C ARG A 200 30.00 1.33 -0.64
N ASP A 201 31.17 1.95 -0.68
CA ASP A 201 31.93 2.45 0.47
C ASP A 201 31.90 3.99 0.58
N LEU A 202 31.01 4.65 -0.17
CA LEU A 202 30.85 6.10 -0.16
C LEU A 202 30.55 6.63 1.24
N ALA A 203 29.58 6.04 1.92
CA ALA A 203 29.17 6.51 3.24
C ALA A 203 30.24 6.29 4.31
N GLN A 204 31.01 5.20 4.19
CA GLN A 204 32.14 4.94 5.10
C GLN A 204 33.27 5.96 4.89
N THR A 205 33.60 6.25 3.62
CA THR A 205 34.65 7.20 3.27
C THR A 205 34.26 8.63 3.70
N PHE A 206 33.09 9.09 3.27
CA PHE A 206 32.58 10.41 3.62
C PHE A 206 32.37 10.57 5.12
N GLY A 207 31.75 9.57 5.77
CA GLY A 207 31.48 9.58 7.21
C GLY A 207 32.74 9.63 8.07
N ALA A 208 33.83 8.97 7.65
CA ALA A 208 35.12 9.06 8.32
C ALA A 208 35.75 10.46 8.22
N GLU A 209 35.57 11.15 7.10
CA GLU A 209 36.10 12.50 6.90
C GLU A 209 35.30 13.57 7.66
N VAL A 210 33.96 13.47 7.66
CA VAL A 210 33.10 14.46 8.34
C VAL A 210 32.82 14.12 9.81
N GLY A 211 33.25 12.94 10.27
CA GLY A 211 33.09 12.48 11.66
C GLY A 211 31.65 12.17 12.03
N LEU A 212 30.86 11.60 11.11
CA LEU A 212 29.48 11.19 11.35
C LEU A 212 29.30 9.67 11.16
N PRO A 213 28.45 9.03 11.98
CA PRO A 213 28.06 7.64 11.74
C PRO A 213 27.28 7.51 10.44
N ALA A 214 27.38 6.34 9.80
CA ALA A 214 26.71 6.05 8.55
C ALA A 214 26.00 4.69 8.58
N THR A 215 24.87 4.59 7.91
CA THR A 215 24.08 3.35 7.79
C THR A 215 23.31 3.32 6.47
N ALA A 216 23.17 2.13 5.89
CA ALA A 216 22.28 1.89 4.74
C ALA A 216 20.89 1.37 5.17
N ASP A 217 20.65 1.27 6.48
CA ASP A 217 19.39 0.82 7.05
C ASP A 217 18.55 2.04 7.49
N PRO A 218 17.44 2.35 6.79
CA PRO A 218 16.58 3.49 7.12
C PRO A 218 15.82 3.33 8.45
N SER A 219 15.85 2.14 9.09
CA SER A 219 15.21 1.94 10.39
C SER A 219 16.04 2.45 11.56
N VAL A 220 17.35 2.66 11.34
CA VAL A 220 18.26 3.21 12.34
C VAL A 220 17.96 4.70 12.50
N GLN A 221 17.64 5.12 13.72
CA GLN A 221 17.44 6.53 14.05
C GLN A 221 18.77 7.18 14.45
N PRO A 222 18.96 8.47 14.17
CA PRO A 222 20.11 9.22 14.67
C PRO A 222 20.15 9.20 16.20
N ASP A 223 21.35 9.24 16.78
CA ASP A 223 21.52 9.46 18.21
C ASP A 223 21.10 10.90 18.56
N PRO A 224 20.09 11.12 19.44
CA PRO A 224 19.67 12.46 19.83
C PRO A 224 20.76 13.28 20.52
N GLN A 225 21.78 12.63 21.10
CA GLN A 225 22.95 13.30 21.70
C GLN A 225 24.12 13.42 20.71
N GLY A 226 23.99 12.85 19.51
CA GLY A 226 24.99 12.87 18.46
C GLY A 226 24.98 14.16 17.65
N ARG A 227 25.76 14.16 16.56
CA ARG A 227 25.86 15.29 15.60
C ARG A 227 24.95 15.14 14.38
N GLY A 228 24.40 13.95 14.14
CA GLY A 228 23.65 13.58 12.95
C GLY A 228 23.94 12.15 12.52
N LEU A 229 23.35 11.75 11.40
CA LEU A 229 23.50 10.41 10.81
C LEU A 229 23.55 10.53 9.29
N ILE A 230 24.38 9.72 8.65
CA ILE A 230 24.41 9.59 7.18
C ILE A 230 23.63 8.34 6.78
N TYR A 231 22.59 8.52 5.97
CA TYR A 231 21.96 7.44 5.24
C TYR A 231 22.68 7.21 3.91
N ASP A 232 23.15 5.98 3.70
CA ASP A 232 23.74 5.53 2.44
C ASP A 232 22.65 5.05 1.48
N THR A 233 22.41 5.79 0.40
CA THR A 233 21.32 5.51 -0.54
C THR A 233 21.75 4.59 -1.68
N VAL A 234 23.07 4.50 -1.93
CA VAL A 234 23.69 3.69 -2.99
C VAL A 234 24.14 2.33 -2.45
N GLY A 235 24.67 2.33 -1.24
CA GLY A 235 25.26 1.16 -0.59
C GLY A 235 24.24 0.25 0.09
N GLY A 236 24.77 -0.58 1.00
CA GLY A 236 24.00 -1.56 1.75
C GLY A 236 23.96 -2.97 1.14
N ASN A 237 23.43 -3.89 1.94
CA ASN A 237 23.27 -5.29 1.56
C ASN A 237 21.84 -5.56 1.09
N GLY A 238 21.71 -6.43 0.09
CA GLY A 238 20.43 -6.92 -0.42
C GLY A 238 20.04 -6.38 -1.81
N PRO A 239 18.92 -6.87 -2.36
CA PRO A 239 18.45 -6.53 -3.71
C PRO A 239 17.59 -5.25 -3.76
N LEU A 240 17.22 -4.68 -2.60
CA LEU A 240 16.33 -3.52 -2.50
C LEU A 240 17.12 -2.22 -2.43
N THR A 241 16.64 -1.19 -3.13
CA THR A 241 17.17 0.18 -3.02
C THR A 241 16.82 0.81 -1.67
N PHE A 242 17.46 1.93 -1.32
CA PHE A 242 17.17 2.65 -0.09
C PHE A 242 15.72 3.14 -0.03
N GLU A 243 15.20 3.68 -1.13
CA GLU A 243 13.81 4.16 -1.24
C GLU A 243 12.81 3.01 -1.02
N GLN A 244 13.10 1.82 -1.57
CA GLN A 244 12.28 0.62 -1.35
C GLN A 244 12.31 0.15 0.11
N LYS A 245 13.49 0.20 0.77
CA LYS A 245 13.60 -0.11 2.20
C LYS A 245 12.85 0.90 3.06
N PHE A 246 12.93 2.19 2.72
CA PHE A 246 12.23 3.26 3.44
C PHE A 246 10.71 3.15 3.26
N SER A 247 10.25 2.88 2.03
CA SER A 247 8.86 2.55 1.67
C SER A 247 8.32 1.37 2.50
N ALA A 248 9.14 0.33 2.71
CA ALA A 248 8.77 -0.81 3.54
C ALA A 248 8.53 -0.41 5.02
N LEU A 249 9.24 0.58 5.56
CA LEU A 249 9.01 1.07 6.92
C LEU A 249 7.64 1.76 7.05
N PHE A 250 7.23 2.53 6.04
CA PHE A 250 5.93 3.20 6.02
C PHE A 250 4.78 2.19 5.92
N SER A 251 4.87 1.25 4.98
CA SER A 251 3.86 0.20 4.81
C SER A 251 3.76 -0.73 6.04
N GLY A 252 4.88 -0.97 6.72
CA GLY A 252 4.97 -1.75 7.95
C GLY A 252 4.22 -1.11 9.12
N LYS A 253 4.27 0.22 9.25
CA LYS A 253 3.50 0.97 10.27
C LYS A 253 1.99 0.71 10.13
N VAL A 254 1.46 0.65 8.91
CA VAL A 254 0.04 0.38 8.66
C VAL A 254 -0.33 -1.05 9.06
N THR A 255 0.45 -2.04 8.63
CA THR A 255 0.16 -3.46 8.91
C THR A 255 0.30 -3.80 10.39
N GLY A 256 1.24 -3.18 11.10
CA GLY A 256 1.42 -3.33 12.56
C GLY A 256 0.47 -2.49 13.41
N SER A 257 -0.34 -1.61 12.81
CA SER A 257 -1.25 -0.72 13.54
C SER A 257 -2.55 -1.40 13.99
N THR A 258 -3.37 -0.68 14.76
CA THR A 258 -4.74 -1.07 15.12
C THR A 258 -5.59 -1.40 13.88
N LEU A 259 -5.40 -0.70 12.77
CA LEU A 259 -6.10 -0.97 11.51
C LEU A 259 -5.71 -2.34 10.93
N GLY A 260 -4.43 -2.71 11.01
CA GLY A 260 -3.95 -4.04 10.66
C GLY A 260 -4.52 -5.14 11.56
N LEU A 261 -4.62 -4.88 12.86
CA LEU A 261 -5.25 -5.81 13.82
C LEU A 261 -6.75 -6.01 13.53
N ILE A 262 -7.50 -4.92 13.32
CA ILE A 262 -8.93 -4.98 12.98
C ILE A 262 -9.14 -5.77 11.69
N SER A 263 -8.30 -5.57 10.68
CA SER A 263 -8.37 -6.33 9.45
C SER A 263 -8.06 -7.81 9.63
N THR A 264 -7.11 -8.15 10.49
CA THR A 264 -6.78 -9.54 10.80
C THR A 264 -7.97 -10.24 11.46
N ILE A 265 -8.61 -9.57 12.42
CA ILE A 265 -9.83 -10.07 13.07
C ILE A 265 -10.98 -10.19 12.05
N GLY A 266 -11.18 -9.18 11.21
CA GLY A 266 -12.20 -9.19 10.16
C GLY A 266 -12.01 -10.31 9.13
N LEU A 267 -10.76 -10.58 8.75
CA LEU A 267 -10.41 -11.73 7.90
C LEU A 267 -10.78 -13.06 8.56
N VAL A 268 -10.38 -13.27 9.81
CA VAL A 268 -10.69 -14.50 10.55
C VAL A 268 -12.20 -14.68 10.71
N LEU A 269 -12.91 -13.62 11.11
CA LEU A 269 -14.35 -13.66 11.32
C LEU A 269 -15.09 -13.94 10.00
N GLY A 270 -14.74 -13.22 8.92
CA GLY A 270 -15.36 -13.44 7.62
C GLY A 270 -15.09 -14.85 7.07
N PHE A 271 -13.90 -15.39 7.29
CA PHE A 271 -13.57 -16.77 6.96
C PHE A 271 -14.39 -17.79 7.76
N VAL A 272 -14.52 -17.61 9.08
CA VAL A 272 -15.32 -18.50 9.94
C VAL A 272 -16.80 -18.46 9.55
N ILE A 273 -17.35 -17.29 9.25
CA ILE A 273 -18.73 -17.13 8.76
C ILE A 273 -18.92 -17.88 7.44
N ALA A 274 -17.98 -17.73 6.51
CA ALA A 274 -18.01 -18.40 5.21
C ALA A 274 -18.03 -19.93 5.37
N VAL A 275 -17.08 -20.48 6.12
CA VAL A 275 -16.95 -21.93 6.35
C VAL A 275 -18.18 -22.48 7.05
N SER A 276 -18.66 -21.79 8.08
CA SER A 276 -19.85 -22.21 8.84
C SER A 276 -21.09 -22.27 7.95
N SER A 277 -21.27 -21.27 7.09
CA SER A 277 -22.38 -21.22 6.14
C SER A 277 -22.26 -22.31 5.06
N PHE A 278 -21.06 -22.56 4.52
CA PHE A 278 -20.83 -23.65 3.56
C PHE A 278 -21.07 -25.03 4.17
N LEU A 279 -20.57 -25.29 5.39
CA LEU A 279 -20.82 -26.54 6.11
C LEU A 279 -22.31 -26.75 6.36
N ALA A 280 -23.03 -25.72 6.77
CA ALA A 280 -24.47 -25.78 6.95
C ALA A 280 -25.21 -26.07 5.63
N SER A 281 -24.77 -25.49 4.50
CA SER A 281 -25.34 -25.75 3.17
C SER A 281 -25.14 -27.20 2.72
N VAL A 282 -23.93 -27.73 2.90
CA VAL A 282 -23.60 -29.12 2.60
C VAL A 282 -24.41 -30.07 3.50
N ALA A 283 -24.53 -29.74 4.79
CA ALA A 283 -25.26 -30.57 5.76
C ALA A 283 -26.75 -30.72 5.43
N GLU A 284 -27.41 -29.67 4.92
CA GLU A 284 -28.82 -29.71 4.52
C GLU A 284 -29.07 -30.53 3.26
N ARG A 285 -28.12 -30.50 2.32
CA ARG A 285 -28.24 -31.22 1.04
C ARG A 285 -27.66 -32.64 1.10
N ARG A 286 -27.21 -33.10 2.27
CA ARG A 286 -26.62 -34.44 2.47
C ARG A 286 -27.40 -35.58 1.82
N ARG A 287 -28.72 -35.58 1.98
CA ARG A 287 -29.60 -36.60 1.41
C ARG A 287 -29.62 -36.56 -0.12
N GLU A 288 -29.58 -35.38 -0.72
CA GLU A 288 -29.50 -35.21 -2.18
C GLU A 288 -28.18 -35.77 -2.71
N PHE A 289 -27.05 -35.46 -2.05
CA PHE A 289 -25.73 -36.04 -2.38
C PHE A 289 -25.74 -37.57 -2.24
N GLY A 290 -26.38 -38.12 -1.21
CA GLY A 290 -26.50 -39.57 -0.99
C GLY A 290 -27.25 -40.28 -2.12
N ILE A 291 -28.36 -39.69 -2.60
CA ILE A 291 -29.14 -40.24 -3.72
C ILE A 291 -28.31 -40.20 -5.01
N MET A 292 -27.67 -39.08 -5.32
CA MET A 292 -26.90 -38.94 -6.57
C MET A 292 -25.64 -39.82 -6.58
N SER A 293 -24.97 -39.96 -5.43
CA SER A 293 -23.85 -40.88 -5.25
C SER A 293 -24.26 -42.35 -5.47
N SER A 294 -25.47 -42.74 -5.01
CA SER A 294 -25.98 -44.11 -5.21
C SER A 294 -26.28 -44.46 -6.68
N ILE A 295 -26.47 -43.46 -7.54
CA ILE A 295 -26.73 -43.62 -8.98
C ILE A 295 -25.41 -43.48 -9.79
N GLY A 296 -24.28 -43.20 -9.13
CA GLY A 296 -22.97 -43.04 -9.78
C GLY A 296 -22.67 -41.62 -10.29
N LEU A 297 -23.46 -40.61 -9.90
CA LEU A 297 -23.31 -39.22 -10.34
C LEU A 297 -22.53 -38.34 -9.35
N ALA A 298 -21.62 -38.92 -8.57
CA ALA A 298 -20.90 -38.21 -7.51
C ALA A 298 -20.02 -37.07 -8.05
N ASP A 299 -19.41 -37.29 -9.23
CA ASP A 299 -18.53 -36.31 -9.87
C ASP A 299 -19.31 -35.10 -10.42
N GLU A 300 -20.47 -35.31 -11.08
CA GLU A 300 -21.30 -34.19 -11.55
C GLU A 300 -21.73 -33.29 -10.39
N VAL A 301 -22.05 -33.88 -9.26
CA VAL A 301 -22.50 -33.17 -8.07
C VAL A 301 -21.39 -32.32 -7.45
N LEU A 302 -20.14 -32.83 -7.45
CA LEU A 302 -18.97 -32.03 -7.09
C LEU A 302 -18.83 -30.82 -8.01
N TYR A 303 -18.98 -30.98 -9.33
CA TYR A 303 -18.91 -29.87 -10.28
C TYR A 303 -20.01 -28.82 -10.06
N PHE A 304 -21.26 -29.23 -9.83
CA PHE A 304 -22.35 -28.30 -9.53
C PHE A 304 -22.06 -27.46 -8.28
N PHE A 305 -21.58 -28.11 -7.21
CA PHE A 305 -21.22 -27.41 -5.98
C PHE A 305 -20.03 -26.47 -6.16
N LEU A 306 -19.01 -26.91 -6.91
CA LEU A 306 -17.83 -26.09 -7.18
C LEU A 306 -18.20 -24.83 -7.97
N VAL A 307 -19.11 -24.94 -8.95
CA VAL A 307 -19.63 -23.79 -9.70
C VAL A 307 -20.47 -22.87 -8.81
N GLU A 308 -21.35 -23.42 -7.96
CA GLU A 308 -22.13 -22.62 -6.99
C GLU A 308 -21.20 -21.84 -6.05
N SER A 309 -20.17 -22.51 -5.53
CA SER A 309 -19.16 -21.89 -4.67
C SER A 309 -18.37 -20.83 -5.42
N ALA A 310 -17.95 -21.09 -6.66
CA ALA A 310 -17.24 -20.11 -7.49
C ALA A 310 -18.07 -18.84 -7.71
N VAL A 311 -19.38 -18.97 -7.96
CA VAL A 311 -20.29 -17.82 -8.07
C VAL A 311 -20.36 -17.03 -6.77
N VAL A 312 -20.42 -17.71 -5.62
CA VAL A 312 -20.38 -17.07 -4.29
C VAL A 312 -19.08 -16.30 -4.09
N PHE A 313 -17.92 -16.92 -4.37
CA PHE A 313 -16.61 -16.28 -4.20
C PHE A 313 -16.44 -15.07 -5.12
N VAL A 314 -16.85 -15.17 -6.38
CA VAL A 314 -16.79 -14.04 -7.33
C VAL A 314 -17.71 -12.90 -6.88
N ALA A 315 -18.95 -13.20 -6.48
CA ALA A 315 -19.88 -12.18 -6.00
C ALA A 315 -19.34 -11.49 -4.74
N ALA A 316 -18.82 -12.27 -3.79
CA ALA A 316 -18.21 -11.76 -2.57
C ALA A 316 -16.96 -10.92 -2.83
N TYR A 317 -16.13 -11.33 -3.80
CA TYR A 317 -14.94 -10.57 -4.18
C TYR A 317 -15.31 -9.21 -4.77
N VAL A 318 -16.22 -9.18 -5.75
CA VAL A 318 -16.68 -7.92 -6.34
C VAL A 318 -17.29 -7.00 -5.28
N LEU A 319 -18.15 -7.55 -4.41
CA LEU A 319 -18.76 -6.78 -3.32
C LEU A 319 -17.72 -6.27 -2.32
N GLY A 320 -16.77 -7.12 -1.92
CA GLY A 320 -15.72 -6.78 -0.96
C GLY A 320 -14.76 -5.71 -1.50
N ILE A 321 -14.35 -5.82 -2.76
CA ILE A 321 -13.52 -4.81 -3.43
C ILE A 321 -14.25 -3.46 -3.54
N ALA A 322 -15.54 -3.48 -3.93
CA ALA A 322 -16.34 -2.27 -4.01
C ALA A 322 -16.50 -1.61 -2.63
N ALA A 323 -16.83 -2.40 -1.61
CA ALA A 323 -16.94 -1.92 -0.23
C ALA A 323 -15.61 -1.35 0.29
N ALA A 324 -14.48 -2.01 -0.01
CA ALA A 324 -13.16 -1.50 0.35
C ALA A 324 -12.83 -0.18 -0.35
N GLY A 325 -13.13 -0.08 -1.65
CA GLY A 325 -12.91 1.16 -2.41
C GLY A 325 -13.71 2.33 -1.84
N ILE A 326 -14.98 2.11 -1.51
CA ILE A 326 -15.84 3.11 -0.86
C ILE A 326 -15.27 3.48 0.52
N ALA A 327 -14.89 2.50 1.34
CA ALA A 327 -14.33 2.74 2.66
C ALA A 327 -13.04 3.56 2.60
N VAL A 328 -12.09 3.21 1.72
CA VAL A 328 -10.83 3.94 1.56
C VAL A 328 -11.08 5.37 1.07
N ALA A 329 -11.96 5.56 0.08
CA ALA A 329 -12.27 6.87 -0.47
C ALA A 329 -12.93 7.81 0.56
N LEU A 330 -13.72 7.27 1.49
CA LEU A 330 -14.38 8.07 2.54
C LEU A 330 -13.47 8.36 3.74
N VAL A 331 -12.54 7.45 4.06
CA VAL A 331 -11.72 7.56 5.28
C VAL A 331 -10.37 8.24 5.02
N ILE A 332 -9.75 8.01 3.86
CA ILE A 332 -8.41 8.53 3.54
C ILE A 332 -8.35 9.05 2.09
N PRO A 333 -9.11 10.11 1.75
CA PRO A 333 -9.21 10.59 0.37
C PRO A 333 -7.87 11.07 -0.21
N GLY A 334 -7.00 11.66 0.61
CA GLY A 334 -5.73 12.25 0.15
C GLY A 334 -4.65 11.24 -0.26
N ILE A 335 -4.73 10.00 0.20
CA ILE A 335 -3.70 8.97 -0.04
C ILE A 335 -4.25 7.80 -0.89
N ALA A 336 -5.54 7.84 -1.24
CA ALA A 336 -6.22 6.81 -2.02
C ALA A 336 -5.90 6.92 -3.51
N THR A 337 -4.79 6.33 -3.96
CA THR A 337 -4.45 6.28 -5.39
C THR A 337 -5.08 5.07 -6.07
N VAL A 338 -5.41 5.22 -7.36
CA VAL A 338 -5.91 4.12 -8.19
C VAL A 338 -4.89 2.98 -8.25
N THR A 339 -3.60 3.30 -8.27
CA THR A 339 -2.50 2.32 -8.26
C THR A 339 -2.47 1.51 -6.98
N ALA A 340 -2.59 2.14 -5.80
CA ALA A 340 -2.68 1.43 -4.52
C ALA A 340 -3.88 0.48 -4.48
N TRP A 341 -5.03 0.95 -4.98
CA TRP A 341 -6.26 0.17 -4.99
C TRP A 341 -6.15 -1.05 -5.90
N LEU A 342 -5.58 -0.89 -7.11
CA LEU A 342 -5.32 -2.00 -8.03
C LEU A 342 -4.33 -3.01 -7.43
N GLN A 343 -3.30 -2.56 -6.73
CA GLN A 343 -2.38 -3.44 -6.00
C GLN A 343 -3.11 -4.21 -4.88
N GLY A 344 -3.99 -3.55 -4.12
CA GLY A 344 -4.82 -4.18 -3.09
C GLY A 344 -5.77 -5.25 -3.66
N ILE A 345 -6.41 -4.95 -4.79
CA ILE A 345 -7.24 -5.89 -5.56
C ILE A 345 -6.43 -7.12 -5.95
N ALA A 346 -5.30 -6.91 -6.63
CA ALA A 346 -4.44 -7.99 -7.12
C ALA A 346 -3.90 -8.86 -5.98
N MET A 347 -3.44 -8.24 -4.89
CA MET A 347 -2.98 -8.96 -3.70
C MET A 347 -4.07 -9.81 -3.09
N THR A 348 -5.29 -9.29 -2.97
CA THR A 348 -6.40 -10.02 -2.36
C THR A 348 -6.89 -11.15 -3.27
N ALA A 349 -6.85 -10.95 -4.59
CA ALA A 349 -7.21 -11.98 -5.58
C ALA A 349 -6.34 -13.24 -5.45
N MET A 350 -5.05 -13.10 -5.10
CA MET A 350 -4.14 -14.23 -4.93
C MET A 350 -4.57 -15.20 -3.81
N PHE A 351 -5.37 -14.73 -2.84
CA PHE A 351 -5.89 -15.57 -1.76
C PHE A 351 -7.19 -16.31 -2.11
N LEU A 352 -7.88 -15.93 -3.20
CA LEU A 352 -9.15 -16.56 -3.59
C LEU A 352 -9.04 -18.07 -3.82
N PRO A 353 -8.02 -18.60 -4.52
CA PRO A 353 -7.89 -20.05 -4.71
C PRO A 353 -7.74 -20.79 -3.39
N ALA A 354 -6.93 -20.27 -2.47
CA ALA A 354 -6.75 -20.87 -1.15
C ALA A 354 -8.05 -20.86 -0.34
N MET A 355 -8.78 -19.74 -0.34
CA MET A 355 -10.09 -19.67 0.33
C MET A 355 -11.13 -20.59 -0.31
N ALA A 356 -11.14 -20.74 -1.63
CA ALA A 356 -12.04 -21.66 -2.33
C ALA A 356 -11.74 -23.13 -1.97
N ILE A 357 -10.46 -23.50 -1.88
CA ILE A 357 -10.05 -24.85 -1.46
C ILE A 357 -10.53 -25.13 -0.04
N VAL A 358 -10.22 -24.25 0.93
CA VAL A 358 -10.54 -24.52 2.33
C VAL A 358 -12.04 -24.34 2.62
N GLY A 359 -12.66 -23.32 2.05
CA GLY A 359 -14.05 -22.94 2.32
C GLY A 359 -15.10 -23.80 1.60
N ALA A 360 -14.79 -24.31 0.40
CA ALA A 360 -15.75 -25.05 -0.42
C ALA A 360 -15.30 -26.50 -0.71
N LEU A 361 -14.06 -26.69 -1.15
CA LEU A 361 -13.61 -28.02 -1.58
C LEU A 361 -13.45 -29.01 -0.42
N VAL A 362 -12.84 -28.59 0.70
CA VAL A 362 -12.62 -29.47 1.87
C VAL A 362 -13.94 -30.01 2.47
N PRO A 363 -14.97 -29.17 2.74
CA PRO A 363 -16.27 -29.65 3.21
C PRO A 363 -16.92 -30.69 2.31
N VAL A 364 -16.90 -30.48 0.99
CA VAL A 364 -17.53 -31.39 0.05
C VAL A 364 -16.74 -32.67 -0.14
N HIS A 365 -15.41 -32.59 -0.20
CA HIS A 365 -14.59 -33.78 -0.30
C HIS A 365 -14.80 -34.71 0.91
N ARG A 366 -14.88 -34.13 2.12
CA ARG A 366 -15.22 -34.91 3.33
C ARG A 366 -16.60 -35.54 3.26
N LEU A 367 -17.57 -34.90 2.61
CA LEU A 367 -18.92 -35.45 2.44
C LEU A 367 -18.93 -36.65 1.50
N LEU A 368 -18.26 -36.54 0.36
CA LEU A 368 -18.24 -37.57 -0.69
C LEU A 368 -17.49 -38.85 -0.25
N GLN A 369 -16.61 -38.75 0.74
CA GLN A 369 -15.94 -39.90 1.35
C GLN A 369 -16.86 -40.72 2.28
N GLN A 370 -18.03 -40.22 2.67
CA GLN A 370 -18.97 -40.94 3.52
C GLN A 370 -19.75 -41.98 2.71
N ARG A 371 -20.10 -43.12 3.33
CA ARG A 371 -20.83 -44.18 2.63
C ARG A 371 -22.23 -43.68 2.25
N PRO A 372 -22.76 -43.98 1.05
CA PRO A 372 -24.09 -43.51 0.63
C PRO A 372 -25.22 -43.83 1.61
N VAL A 373 -25.13 -44.97 2.29
CA VAL A 373 -26.09 -45.39 3.32
C VAL A 373 -26.08 -44.49 4.57
N GLU A 374 -24.93 -43.93 4.94
CA GLU A 374 -24.77 -43.02 6.08
C GLU A 374 -25.36 -41.64 5.77
N LEU A 375 -25.19 -41.18 4.52
CA LEU A 375 -25.76 -39.91 4.03
C LEU A 375 -27.30 -39.91 3.99
N LEU A 376 -27.90 -41.09 3.81
CA LEU A 376 -29.36 -41.28 3.76
C LEU A 376 -29.98 -41.51 5.15
N GLY A 377 -29.20 -42.00 6.12
CA GLY A 377 -29.66 -42.39 7.45
C GLY A 377 -29.62 -41.28 8.52
N ALA A 378 -28.89 -40.19 8.28
CA ALA A 378 -28.82 -39.07 9.22
C ALA A 378 -30.15 -38.29 9.26
N ARG A 379 -30.84 -38.31 10.40
CA ARG A 379 -32.04 -37.50 10.69
C ARG A 379 -31.69 -36.10 11.16
#